data_AF-A0A3L7ZQU8-F1
#
_entry.id   AF-A0A3L7ZQU8-F1
#
_cell.length_a   1.000
_cell.length_b   1.000
_cell.length_c   1.000
_cell.angle_alpha   90.00
_cell.angle_beta   90.00
_cell.angle_gamma   90.00
#
_symmetry.space_group_name_H-M   'P 1'
#
loop_
_entity.id
_entity.type
_entity.pdbx_description
1 polymer ?
#
loop_
_entity_poly.entity_id
_entity_poly.type
_entity_poly.pdbx_seq_one_letter_code
_entity_poly.pdbx_strand_id
1 'polypeptide(L)'
;MNNYNRNQELTRKYIRELIDDGLKQMKDYNLSEDLYGVWLKYSQQVLEITTKDYNPAILLNYLSVIMSINPQLKPYQKIGICLDYLIGILRII
;
A
#
# COMPACT_ATOMS: atom_id res chain seq x y z
N MET A 1 -20.92 17.44 4.24
CA MET A 1 -19.58 16.91 3.87
C MET A 1 -19.54 16.79 2.35
N ASN A 2 -18.59 17.42 1.65
CA ASN A 2 -18.44 17.21 0.20
C ASN A 2 -17.94 15.77 -0.04
N ASN A 3 -18.42 15.11 -1.09
CA ASN A 3 -18.00 13.75 -1.48
C ASN A 3 -16.48 13.65 -1.63
N TYR A 4 -15.83 14.72 -2.11
CA TYR A 4 -14.38 14.80 -2.19
C TYR A 4 -13.69 14.64 -0.82
N ASN A 5 -14.08 15.43 0.18
CA ASN A 5 -13.49 15.37 1.54
C ASN A 5 -13.76 14.01 2.20
N ARG A 6 -14.96 13.45 1.99
CA ARG A 6 -15.29 12.11 2.48
C ARG A 6 -14.39 11.04 1.86
N ASN A 7 -14.17 11.11 0.54
CA ASN A 7 -13.31 10.15 -0.15
C ASN A 7 -11.85 10.32 0.30
N GLN A 8 -11.37 11.55 0.48
CA GLN A 8 -10.04 11.84 1.03
C GLN A 8 -9.83 11.21 2.41
N GLU A 9 -10.77 11.39 3.34
CA GLU A 9 -10.70 10.81 4.68
C GLU A 9 -10.70 9.27 4.65
N LEU A 10 -11.52 8.67 3.79
CA LEU A 10 -11.54 7.22 3.59
C LEU A 10 -10.20 6.73 3.03
N THR A 11 -9.67 7.36 1.98
CA THR A 11 -8.34 7.02 1.42
C THR A 11 -7.28 7.10 2.51
N ARG A 12 -7.25 8.18 3.30
CA ARG A 12 -6.28 8.37 4.38
C ARG A 12 -6.37 7.29 5.44
N LYS A 13 -7.60 6.91 5.84
CA LYS A 13 -7.85 5.84 6.81
C LYS A 13 -7.31 4.50 6.29
N TYR A 14 -7.68 4.10 5.09
CA TYR A 14 -7.30 2.79 4.55
C TYR A 14 -5.81 2.68 4.21
N ILE A 15 -5.17 3.77 3.77
CA ILE A 15 -3.70 3.80 3.60
C ILE A 15 -3.01 3.59 4.95
N ARG A 16 -3.52 4.21 6.03
CA ARG A 16 -2.97 4.00 7.37
C ARG A 16 -3.12 2.55 7.83
N GLU A 17 -4.30 1.97 7.67
CA GLU A 17 -4.55 0.55 8.01
C GLU A 17 -3.63 -0.38 7.21
N LEU A 18 -3.41 -0.10 5.93
CA LEU A 18 -2.50 -0.86 5.07
C LEU A 18 -1.04 -0.74 5.51
N ILE A 19 -0.61 0.44 5.95
CA ILE A 19 0.73 0.65 6.53
C ILE A 19 0.89 -0.17 7.81
N ASP A 20 -0.08 -0.11 8.71
CA ASP A 20 -0.03 -0.84 9.98
C ASP A 20 0.02 -2.36 9.76
N ASP A 21 -0.76 -2.88 8.80
CA ASP A 21 -0.72 -4.29 8.42
C ASP A 21 0.63 -4.68 7.81
N GLY A 22 1.17 -3.90 6.87
CA GLY A 22 2.49 -4.19 6.29
C GLY A 22 3.61 -4.16 7.32
N LEU A 23 3.59 -3.22 8.27
CA LEU A 23 4.54 -3.19 9.38
C LEU A 23 4.42 -4.43 10.29
N LYS A 24 3.21 -4.97 10.45
CA LYS A 24 2.98 -6.23 11.16
C LYS A 24 3.56 -7.42 10.39
N GLN A 25 3.33 -7.50 9.08
CA GLN A 25 3.90 -8.56 8.23
C GLN A 25 5.43 -8.57 8.29
N MET A 26 6.08 -7.40 8.27
CA MET A 26 7.55 -7.30 8.38
C MET A 26 8.12 -7.85 9.70
N LYS A 27 7.31 -7.93 10.75
CA LYS A 27 7.70 -8.49 12.05
C LYS A 27 7.43 -10.00 12.14
N ASP A 28 6.76 -10.59 11.15
CA ASP A 28 6.48 -12.01 11.12
C ASP A 28 7.73 -12.79 10.66
N TYR A 29 8.26 -13.62 11.54
CA TYR A 29 9.41 -14.50 11.25
C TYR A 29 9.09 -15.54 10.17
N ASN A 30 7.80 -15.81 9.91
CA ASN A 30 7.34 -16.76 8.90
C ASN A 30 6.99 -16.07 7.56
N LEU A 31 7.32 -14.79 7.38
CA LEU A 31 7.01 -14.07 6.15
C LEU A 31 7.70 -14.72 4.92
N SER A 32 6.92 -15.50 4.19
CA SER A 32 7.32 -16.16 2.94
C SER A 32 7.02 -15.30 1.72
N GLU A 33 7.54 -15.70 0.55
CA GLU A 33 7.18 -15.06 -0.72
C GLU A 33 5.67 -15.20 -1.02
N ASP A 34 5.05 -16.32 -0.66
CA ASP A 34 3.59 -16.50 -0.84
C ASP A 34 2.79 -15.52 0.01
N LEU A 35 3.17 -15.36 1.28
CA LEU A 35 2.52 -14.41 2.19
C LEU A 35 2.75 -12.96 1.74
N TYR A 36 3.94 -12.64 1.23
CA TYR A 36 4.18 -11.38 0.56
C TYR A 36 3.27 -11.20 -0.66
N GLY A 37 3.10 -12.21 -1.51
CA GLY A 37 2.19 -12.15 -2.66
C GLY A 37 0.73 -11.90 -2.26
N VAL A 38 0.27 -12.54 -1.18
CA VAL A 38 -1.05 -12.32 -0.61
C VAL A 38 -1.19 -10.87 -0.12
N TRP A 39 -0.23 -10.38 0.66
CA TRP A 39 -0.22 -9.01 1.16
C TRP A 39 -0.19 -7.99 0.01
N LEU A 40 0.64 -8.23 -1.01
CA LEU A 40 0.77 -7.38 -2.17
C LEU A 40 -0.56 -7.27 -2.93
N LYS A 41 -1.25 -8.39 -3.16
CA LYS A 41 -2.57 -8.40 -3.80
C LYS A 41 -3.61 -7.64 -2.96
N TYR A 42 -3.62 -7.87 -1.65
CA TYR A 42 -4.48 -7.14 -0.72
C TYR A 42 -4.23 -5.62 -0.81
N SER A 43 -2.97 -5.20 -0.80
CA SER A 43 -2.59 -3.77 -0.88
C SER A 43 -3.09 -3.10 -2.16
N GLN A 44 -3.00 -3.78 -3.31
CA GLN A 44 -3.49 -3.27 -4.59
C GLN A 44 -5.01 -3.10 -4.58
N GLN A 45 -5.75 -4.07 -4.05
CA GLN A 45 -7.21 -4.02 -3.96
C GLN A 45 -7.69 -2.90 -3.05
N VAL A 46 -7.03 -2.71 -1.89
CA VAL A 46 -7.35 -1.59 -0.98
C VAL A 46 -7.15 -0.26 -1.69
N LEU A 47 -6.02 -0.06 -2.35
CA LEU A 47 -5.76 1.19 -3.08
C LEU A 47 -6.72 1.40 -4.23
N GLU A 48 -7.07 0.36 -4.98
CA GLU A 48 -8.05 0.44 -6.07
C GLU A 48 -9.41 0.94 -5.57
N ILE A 49 -9.94 0.33 -4.51
CA ILE A 49 -11.25 0.70 -3.96
C ILE A 49 -11.22 2.11 -3.37
N THR A 50 -10.12 2.50 -2.74
CA THR A 50 -10.07 3.70 -1.90
C THR A 50 -9.57 4.94 -2.63
N THR A 51 -8.88 4.78 -3.77
CA THR A 51 -8.30 5.90 -4.51
C THR A 51 -9.04 6.20 -5.81
N LYS A 52 -9.84 5.27 -6.34
CA LYS A 52 -10.54 5.42 -7.63
C LYS A 52 -11.38 6.70 -7.73
N ASP A 53 -12.13 7.03 -6.69
CA ASP A 53 -13.03 8.19 -6.68
C ASP A 53 -12.43 9.42 -5.96
N TYR A 54 -11.12 9.39 -5.66
CA TYR A 54 -10.38 10.49 -5.03
C TYR A 54 -9.17 10.93 -5.86
N ASN A 55 -8.21 10.02 -6.06
CA ASN A 55 -7.01 10.25 -6.84
C ASN A 55 -6.44 8.92 -7.37
N PRO A 56 -6.85 8.48 -8.59
CA PRO A 56 -6.38 7.24 -9.21
C PRO A 56 -4.87 7.16 -9.44
N ALA A 57 -4.17 8.30 -9.49
CA ALA A 57 -2.72 8.32 -9.68
C ALA A 57 -1.97 7.64 -8.53
N ILE A 58 -2.58 7.57 -7.33
CA ILE A 58 -2.00 6.85 -6.20
C ILE A 58 -1.82 5.36 -6.51
N LEU A 59 -2.83 4.72 -7.11
CA LEU A 59 -2.72 3.31 -7.51
C LEU A 59 -1.70 3.15 -8.65
N LEU A 60 -1.76 4.01 -9.68
CA LEU A 60 -0.85 3.91 -10.83
C LEU A 60 0.62 4.04 -10.43
N ASN A 61 0.94 4.98 -9.55
CA ASN A 61 2.29 5.16 -9.05
C ASN A 61 2.70 4.00 -8.13
N TYR A 62 1.78 3.46 -7.33
CA TYR A 62 2.05 2.27 -6.51
C TYR A 62 2.39 1.05 -7.37
N LEU A 63 1.65 0.80 -8.45
CA LEU A 63 1.93 -0.27 -9.40
C LEU A 63 3.31 -0.08 -10.06
N SER A 64 3.68 1.16 -10.37
CA SER A 64 5.01 1.49 -10.89
C SER A 64 6.12 1.18 -9.87
N VAL A 65 5.91 1.49 -8.59
CA VAL A 65 6.82 1.11 -7.51
C VAL A 65 6.98 -0.40 -7.46
N ILE A 66 5.87 -1.16 -7.47
CA ILE A 66 5.89 -2.63 -7.43
C ILE A 66 6.70 -3.21 -8.61
N MET A 67 6.48 -2.69 -9.82
CA MET A 67 7.21 -3.15 -11.01
C MET A 67 8.72 -2.86 -10.95
N SER A 68 9.13 -1.86 -10.16
CA SER A 68 10.55 -1.51 -9.97
C SER A 68 11.27 -2.34 -8.89
N ILE A 69 10.53 -3.14 -8.11
CA ILE A 69 11.10 -3.93 -7.02
C ILE A 69 12.02 -5.03 -7.58
N ASN A 70 13.26 -5.08 -7.06
CA ASN A 70 14.20 -6.14 -7.41
C ASN A 70 13.69 -7.51 -6.89
N PRO A 71 13.50 -8.53 -7.76
CA PRO A 71 12.95 -9.82 -7.38
C PRO A 71 13.82 -10.61 -6.40
N GLN A 72 15.13 -10.33 -6.35
CA GLN A 72 16.10 -10.97 -5.44
C GLN A 72 15.96 -10.50 -3.97
N LEU A 73 15.20 -9.43 -3.72
CA LEU A 73 14.98 -8.94 -2.36
C LEU A 73 14.16 -9.92 -1.53
N LYS A 74 14.43 -9.95 -0.23
CA LYS A 74 13.62 -10.74 0.72
C LYS A 74 12.22 -10.13 0.86
N PRO A 75 11.19 -10.92 1.18
CA PRO A 75 9.81 -10.46 1.35
C PRO A 75 9.66 -9.17 2.17
N TYR A 76 10.29 -9.10 3.35
CA TYR A 76 10.19 -7.93 4.23
C TYR A 76 10.76 -6.66 3.59
N GLN A 77 11.78 -6.77 2.73
CA GLN A 77 12.38 -5.64 2.04
C GLN A 77 11.45 -5.12 0.94
N LYS A 78 10.78 -6.04 0.23
CA LYS A 78 9.76 -5.71 -0.77
C LYS A 78 8.59 -4.96 -0.13
N ILE A 79 8.10 -5.46 1.02
CA ILE A 79 7.08 -4.76 1.82
C ILE A 79 7.59 -3.37 2.25
N GLY A 80 8.83 -3.26 2.73
CA GLY A 80 9.43 -1.98 3.11
C GLY A 80 9.36 -0.92 2.01
N ILE A 81 9.70 -1.29 0.76
CA ILE A 81 9.62 -0.38 -0.40
C ILE A 81 8.17 0.06 -0.65
N CYS A 82 7.21 -0.86 -0.57
CA CYS A 82 5.79 -0.52 -0.69
C CYS A 82 5.34 0.44 0.42
N LEU A 83 5.78 0.20 1.65
CA LEU A 83 5.47 1.05 2.80
C LEU A 83 6.05 2.45 2.68
N ASP A 84 7.28 2.60 2.18
CA ASP A 84 7.90 3.91 1.97
C ASP A 84 7.05 4.78 1.05
N TYR A 85 6.54 4.19 -0.04
CA TYR A 85 5.59 4.87 -0.92
C TYR A 85 4.30 5.26 -0.18
N LEU A 86 3.65 4.31 0.52
CA LEU A 86 2.38 4.54 1.20
C LEU A 86 2.49 5.61 2.30
N ILE A 87 3.59 5.60 3.06
CA ILE A 87 3.90 6.61 4.08
C ILE A 87 4.10 7.98 3.42
N GLY A 88 4.78 8.04 2.27
CA GLY A 88 4.92 9.26 1.48
C GLY A 88 3.57 9.83 1.06
N ILE A 89 2.68 8.98 0.54
CA ILE A 89 1.31 9.36 0.16
C ILE A 89 0.50 9.87 1.36
N LEU A 90 0.59 9.20 2.52
CA LEU A 90 -0.16 9.61 3.72
C LEU A 90 0.22 11.02 4.23
N ARG A 91 1.43 11.51 3.91
CA ARG A 91 1.89 12.85 4.29
C ARG A 91 1.35 13.96 3.38
N ILE A 92 0.91 13.62 2.17
CA ILE A 92 0.46 14.60 1.17
C ILE A 92 -1.06 14.57 0.94
N ILE A 93 -1.77 13.61 1.55
CA ILE A 93 -3.24 13.54 1.63
C ILE A 93 -3.71 14.13 2.96
#